data_AF-G7ZIW8-F1
#
_entry.id   AF-G7ZIW8-F1
#
_cell.length_a   1.000
_cell.length_b   1.000
_cell.length_c   1.000
_cell.angle_alpha   90.00
_cell.angle_beta   90.00
_cell.angle_gamma   90.00
#
_symmetry.space_group_name_H-M   'P 1'
#
loop_
_entity.id
_entity.type
_entity.pdbx_description
1 polymer ?
#
loop_
_entity_poly.entity_id
_entity_poly.type
_entity_poly.pdbx_seq_one_letter_code
_entity_poly.pdbx_strand_id
1 'polypeptide(L)'
;MAWLVNVLLELGIRTTHWGTARGAGGGSPWRECGDGWTLDEPALSLLKWHLPILHHDGPLRFRDGLEVVWEHRLDLAREPGEAVILYLRDPRDAIHSLYRRDYAHALGYHAYLDRPDVWPDHFPNLFFLPPPETYLLFTLFWLTVGETVPLLTVTFEGMRADPVGTVRRVLAQLGQTRPDDGIVRALERSSFHAARQAMLRTSAEQGTERLTATKGEVGEWRTTHDDAALARFARPLARFEALLADLPAAEATWQAEAIPRDPFGWLEEGAPANLAAVLDAVPAVAGRPAAQLSAHAAVAAGWFTAQAAGGPDFTPPLPRRLFLRFYAFLLEGLDSAPIDTLLRSRHIDRIHGLCREMVGAMPE
;
A
#
# COMPACT_ATOMS: atom_id res chain seq x y z
N MET A 1 -2.49 8.23 4.94
CA MET A 1 -1.48 8.93 4.11
C MET A 1 -1.77 10.41 3.90
N ALA A 2 -2.85 10.84 3.22
CA ALA A 2 -3.11 12.26 2.93
C ALA A 2 -3.05 13.21 4.15
N TRP A 3 -3.52 12.74 5.31
CA TRP A 3 -3.37 13.46 6.58
C TRP A 3 -1.91 13.81 6.90
N LEU A 4 -1.00 12.82 6.84
CA LEU A 4 0.41 13.02 7.20
C LEU A 4 1.08 13.96 6.20
N VAL A 5 0.76 13.81 4.92
CA VAL A 5 1.21 14.69 3.84
C VAL A 5 0.80 16.14 4.12
N ASN A 6 -0.48 16.38 4.49
CA ASN A 6 -0.93 17.74 4.83
C ASN A 6 -0.24 18.29 6.09
N VAL A 7 -0.03 17.46 7.12
CA VAL A 7 0.69 17.86 8.33
C VAL A 7 2.12 18.30 8.00
N LEU A 8 2.84 17.55 7.15
CA LEU A 8 4.20 17.89 6.74
C LEU A 8 4.22 19.23 5.98
N LEU A 9 3.27 19.45 5.07
CA LEU A 9 3.13 20.73 4.35
C LEU A 9 2.87 21.90 5.32
N GLU A 10 1.98 21.73 6.31
CA GLU A 10 1.71 22.76 7.35
C GLU A 10 2.95 23.06 8.20
N LEU A 11 3.84 22.08 8.36
CA LEU A 11 5.11 22.23 9.06
C LEU A 11 6.24 22.78 8.17
N GLY A 12 5.93 23.19 6.94
CA GLY A 12 6.88 23.76 5.99
C GLY A 12 7.86 22.73 5.43
N ILE A 13 7.47 21.45 5.40
CA ILE A 13 8.20 20.37 4.72
C ILE A 13 7.55 20.13 3.37
N ARG A 14 8.32 20.21 2.30
CA ARG A 14 7.81 19.98 0.96
C ARG A 14 7.42 18.50 0.83
N THR A 15 6.28 18.24 0.20
CA THR A 15 5.86 16.87 -0.12
C THR A 15 5.49 16.76 -1.58
N THR A 16 5.80 15.64 -2.21
CA THR A 16 5.53 15.45 -3.64
C THR A 16 4.93 14.07 -3.88
N HIS A 17 3.77 14.04 -4.53
CA HIS A 17 3.19 12.79 -5.01
C HIS A 17 4.01 12.30 -6.20
N TRP A 18 4.43 11.04 -6.19
CA TRP A 18 5.29 10.55 -7.27
C TRP A 18 4.63 10.65 -8.65
N GLY A 19 3.34 10.30 -8.74
CA GLY A 19 2.58 10.40 -9.98
C GLY A 19 2.55 11.82 -10.60
N THR A 20 2.72 12.88 -9.80
CA THR A 20 2.78 14.26 -10.34
C THR A 20 4.19 14.71 -10.71
N ALA A 21 5.23 14.18 -10.05
CA ALA A 21 6.63 14.54 -10.32
C ALA A 21 7.20 13.97 -11.63
N ARG A 22 6.62 12.89 -12.16
CA ARG A 22 7.10 12.26 -13.40
C ARG A 22 6.09 12.24 -14.54
N GLY A 23 4.95 12.92 -14.39
CA GLY A 23 4.02 13.16 -15.50
C GLY A 23 4.65 14.05 -16.58
N ALA A 24 4.72 13.55 -17.82
CA ALA A 24 5.11 14.22 -19.08
C ALA A 24 6.50 14.90 -19.20
N GLY A 25 7.28 15.08 -18.13
CA GLY A 25 8.57 15.78 -18.24
C GLY A 25 9.60 15.59 -17.13
N GLY A 26 9.32 14.78 -16.09
CA GLY A 26 10.30 14.42 -15.06
C GLY A 26 10.73 15.55 -14.11
N GLY A 27 9.96 16.64 -14.00
CA GLY A 27 10.27 17.78 -13.13
C GLY A 27 9.41 17.82 -11.87
N SER A 28 9.92 18.47 -10.81
CA SER A 28 9.14 18.74 -9.60
C SER A 28 7.85 19.52 -9.95
N PRO A 29 6.69 19.17 -9.39
CA PRO A 29 5.45 19.90 -9.63
C PRO A 29 5.44 21.26 -8.91
N TRP A 30 6.43 21.53 -8.05
CA TRP A 30 6.57 22.78 -7.31
C TRP A 30 7.25 23.85 -8.17
N ARG A 31 6.64 25.02 -8.25
CA ARG A 31 7.14 26.20 -8.94
C ARG A 31 7.40 27.32 -7.95
N GLU A 32 8.51 28.02 -8.12
CA GLU A 32 8.80 29.24 -7.36
C GLU A 32 7.77 30.32 -7.70
N CYS A 33 7.21 30.96 -6.67
CA CYS A 33 6.26 32.05 -6.79
C CYS A 33 6.53 33.08 -5.69
N GLY A 34 7.25 34.15 -6.03
CA GLY A 34 7.67 35.17 -5.07
C GLY A 34 8.65 34.60 -4.04
N ASP A 35 8.28 34.64 -2.76
CA ASP A 35 9.07 34.10 -1.64
C ASP A 35 8.63 32.71 -1.16
N GLY A 36 7.84 32.01 -1.97
CA GLY A 36 7.41 30.64 -1.69
C GLY A 36 7.19 29.81 -2.94
N TRP A 37 6.38 28.78 -2.81
CA TRP A 37 6.18 27.72 -3.79
C TRP A 37 4.71 27.45 -4.01
N THR A 38 4.32 27.21 -5.26
CA THR A 38 2.99 26.73 -5.63
C THR A 38 3.10 25.43 -6.41
N LEU A 39 2.06 24.60 -6.37
CA LEU A 39 1.95 23.47 -7.29
C LEU A 39 1.56 23.98 -8.68
N ASP A 40 2.01 23.29 -9.72
CA ASP A 40 1.45 23.47 -11.04
C ASP A 40 -0.02 23.06 -11.11
N GLU A 41 -0.74 23.55 -12.13
CA GLU A 41 -2.19 23.38 -12.21
C GLU A 41 -2.65 21.91 -12.20
N PRO A 42 -1.98 20.97 -12.93
CA PRO A 42 -2.34 19.55 -12.86
C PRO A 42 -2.17 18.95 -11.46
N ALA A 43 -1.03 19.17 -10.80
CA ALA A 43 -0.80 18.63 -9.46
C ALA A 43 -1.72 19.29 -8.43
N LEU A 44 -1.95 20.60 -8.53
CA LEU A 44 -2.86 21.33 -7.67
C LEU A 44 -4.29 20.80 -7.79
N SER A 45 -4.78 20.62 -9.03
CA SER A 45 -6.12 20.09 -9.31
C SER A 45 -6.32 18.69 -8.73
N LEU A 46 -5.30 17.82 -8.81
CA LEU A 46 -5.35 16.48 -8.24
C LEU A 46 -5.32 16.51 -6.71
N LEU A 47 -4.39 17.27 -6.13
CA LEU A 47 -4.08 17.21 -4.70
C LEU A 47 -5.02 18.06 -3.83
N LYS A 48 -5.68 19.08 -4.38
CA LYS A 48 -6.70 19.89 -3.67
C LYS A 48 -7.85 19.07 -3.09
N TRP A 49 -8.13 17.91 -3.69
CA TRP A 49 -9.11 16.94 -3.18
C TRP A 49 -8.72 16.29 -1.86
N HIS A 50 -7.45 16.33 -1.48
CA HIS A 50 -6.91 15.55 -0.36
C HIS A 50 -6.22 16.41 0.70
N LEU A 51 -5.73 17.59 0.32
CA LEU A 51 -4.84 18.40 1.16
C LEU A 51 -5.47 19.77 1.45
N PRO A 52 -6.06 19.98 2.66
CA PRO A 52 -6.60 21.26 3.10
C PRO A 52 -5.72 22.47 2.88
N ILE A 53 -4.41 22.33 3.07
CA ILE A 53 -3.47 23.46 2.98
C ILE A 53 -3.47 24.10 1.59
N LEU A 54 -3.82 23.35 0.55
CA LEU A 54 -3.89 23.82 -0.84
C LEU A 54 -5.12 24.68 -1.15
N HIS A 55 -6.01 24.86 -0.17
CA HIS A 55 -7.14 25.79 -0.23
C HIS A 55 -6.82 27.16 0.38
N HIS A 56 -5.63 27.34 0.94
CA HIS A 56 -5.19 28.64 1.41
C HIS A 56 -4.69 29.49 0.23
N ASP A 57 -5.00 30.78 0.30
CA ASP A 57 -4.50 31.73 -0.68
C ASP A 57 -3.00 31.98 -0.47
N GLY A 58 -2.23 31.84 -1.53
CA GLY A 58 -0.83 32.23 -1.59
C GLY A 58 0.18 31.07 -1.61
N PRO A 59 1.46 31.40 -1.78
CA PRO A 59 2.54 30.42 -1.89
C PRO A 59 2.89 29.78 -0.53
N LEU A 60 3.28 28.51 -0.55
CA LEU A 60 3.79 27.80 0.62
C LEU A 60 5.28 28.08 0.83
N ARG A 61 5.71 28.22 2.08
CA ARG A 61 7.11 28.47 2.42
C ARG A 61 7.74 27.22 3.03
N PHE A 62 8.76 26.69 2.37
CA PHE A 62 9.55 25.55 2.84
C PHE A 62 10.89 26.05 3.37
N ARG A 63 11.38 25.48 4.48
CA ARG A 63 12.52 26.05 5.24
C ARG A 63 13.80 25.22 5.23
N ASP A 64 13.72 23.93 4.91
CA ASP A 64 14.81 23.00 5.25
C ASP A 64 15.40 22.27 4.04
N GLY A 65 15.00 22.63 2.82
CA GLY A 65 15.43 21.94 1.59
C GLY A 65 15.00 20.46 1.50
N LEU A 66 14.31 19.95 2.52
CA LEU A 66 13.78 18.58 2.58
C LEU A 66 12.52 18.45 1.73
N GLU A 67 12.47 17.36 0.96
CA GLU A 67 11.31 16.96 0.19
C GLU A 67 10.95 15.51 0.51
N VAL A 68 9.70 15.28 0.90
CA VAL A 68 9.14 13.94 1.15
C VAL A 68 8.35 13.49 -0.06
N VAL A 69 8.85 12.48 -0.75
CA VAL A 69 8.13 11.81 -1.84
C VAL A 69 7.21 10.74 -1.25
N TRP A 70 5.97 10.65 -1.75
CA TRP A 70 5.01 9.65 -1.28
C TRP A 70 4.28 8.95 -2.42
N GLU A 71 4.17 7.62 -2.33
CA GLU A 71 3.52 6.74 -3.30
C GLU A 71 3.35 5.32 -2.75
N HIS A 72 2.48 4.51 -3.35
CA HIS A 72 2.35 3.09 -3.08
C HIS A 72 3.19 2.25 -4.05
N ARG A 73 4.52 2.40 -4.03
CA ARG A 73 5.44 1.73 -4.95
C ARG A 73 6.41 0.82 -4.22
N LEU A 74 6.94 -0.20 -4.88
CA LEU A 74 8.00 -1.04 -4.32
C LEU A 74 9.41 -0.60 -4.74
N ASP A 75 9.52 0.06 -5.89
CA ASP A 75 10.81 0.49 -6.43
C ASP A 75 11.36 1.76 -5.78
N LEU A 76 10.63 2.37 -4.84
CA LEU A 76 11.21 3.36 -3.93
C LEU A 76 12.31 2.75 -3.04
N ALA A 77 12.35 1.42 -2.90
CA ALA A 77 13.46 0.72 -2.25
C ALA A 77 14.80 0.85 -3.00
N ARG A 78 14.82 1.46 -4.20
CA ARG A 78 16.02 1.69 -5.02
C ARG A 78 16.88 2.87 -4.61
N GLU A 79 16.40 3.72 -3.70
CA GLU A 79 17.12 4.93 -3.28
C GLU A 79 17.84 4.64 -1.95
N PRO A 80 19.01 3.95 -1.96
CA PRO A 80 19.69 3.56 -0.75
C PRO A 80 20.14 4.81 0.03
N GLY A 81 19.83 4.84 1.31
CA GLY A 81 20.23 5.91 2.22
C GLY A 81 19.15 6.94 2.51
N GLU A 82 18.05 6.96 1.76
CA GLU A 82 16.89 7.78 2.09
C GLU A 82 16.07 7.15 3.22
N ALA A 83 15.58 8.00 4.12
CA ALA A 83 14.70 7.56 5.20
C ALA A 83 13.30 7.23 4.65
N VAL A 84 12.80 6.04 4.96
CA VAL A 84 11.48 5.57 4.53
C VAL A 84 10.49 5.64 5.69
N ILE A 85 9.28 6.10 5.40
CA ILE A 85 8.14 6.05 6.32
C ILE A 85 7.10 5.11 5.73
N LEU A 86 6.92 3.94 6.34
CA LEU A 86 5.87 3.00 5.95
C LEU A 86 4.59 3.31 6.72
N TYR A 87 3.59 3.82 6.00
CA TYR A 87 2.28 4.11 6.57
C TYR A 87 1.34 2.90 6.42
N LEU A 88 0.98 2.28 7.54
CA LEU A 88 0.08 1.13 7.61
C LEU A 88 -1.29 1.50 8.18
N ARG A 89 -2.28 0.65 7.93
CA ARG A 89 -3.62 0.72 8.50
C ARG A 89 -4.13 -0.71 8.63
N ASP A 90 -5.14 -0.95 9.47
CA ASP A 90 -5.83 -2.23 9.46
C ASP A 90 -6.21 -2.65 8.03
N PRO A 91 -5.76 -3.83 7.55
CA PRO A 91 -5.98 -4.24 6.17
C PRO A 91 -7.47 -4.29 5.82
N ARG A 92 -8.35 -4.64 6.77
CA ARG A 92 -9.80 -4.68 6.57
C ARG A 92 -10.34 -3.28 6.24
N ASP A 93 -9.95 -2.29 7.05
CA ASP A 93 -10.34 -0.91 6.83
C ASP A 93 -9.68 -0.29 5.59
N ALA A 94 -8.41 -0.58 5.35
CA ALA A 94 -7.66 -0.05 4.21
C ALA A 94 -8.27 -0.53 2.87
N ILE A 95 -8.51 -1.83 2.75
CA ILE A 95 -9.06 -2.46 1.55
C ILE A 95 -10.50 -2.04 1.34
N HIS A 96 -11.33 -2.02 2.38
CA HIS A 96 -12.70 -1.52 2.26
C HIS A 96 -12.74 -0.03 1.88
N SER A 97 -11.86 0.79 2.46
CA SER A 97 -11.76 2.22 2.11
C SER A 97 -11.39 2.42 0.64
N LEU A 98 -10.47 1.62 0.10
CA LEU A 98 -10.10 1.65 -1.32
C LEU A 98 -11.28 1.22 -2.20
N TYR A 99 -11.93 0.10 -1.85
CA TYR A 99 -13.13 -0.39 -2.54
C TYR A 99 -14.21 0.69 -2.66
N ARG A 100 -14.55 1.34 -1.55
CA ARG A 100 -15.58 2.38 -1.52
C ARG A 100 -15.25 3.58 -2.40
N ARG A 101 -13.96 3.93 -2.51
CA ARG A 101 -13.48 5.08 -3.27
C ARG A 101 -13.49 4.82 -4.78
N ASP A 102 -12.99 3.66 -5.19
CA ASP A 102 -12.60 3.44 -6.60
C ASP A 102 -13.39 2.31 -7.29
N TYR A 103 -14.04 1.39 -6.57
CA TYR A 103 -14.61 0.17 -7.17
C TYR A 103 -16.10 -0.08 -6.88
N ALA A 104 -16.65 0.51 -5.81
CA ALA A 104 -18.02 0.24 -5.36
C ALA A 104 -19.12 0.62 -6.38
N HIS A 105 -18.80 1.46 -7.36
CA HIS A 105 -19.71 1.82 -8.45
C HIS A 105 -19.82 0.74 -9.54
N ALA A 106 -18.85 -0.17 -9.64
CA ALA A 106 -18.74 -1.14 -10.72
C ALA A 106 -18.81 -2.60 -10.24
N LEU A 107 -18.53 -2.86 -8.96
CA LEU A 107 -18.39 -4.22 -8.43
C LEU A 107 -18.92 -4.33 -7.01
N GLY A 108 -19.50 -5.48 -6.67
CA GLY A 108 -19.87 -5.82 -5.29
C GLY A 108 -18.65 -6.18 -4.44
N TYR A 109 -18.72 -5.95 -3.13
CA TYR A 109 -17.55 -6.05 -2.25
C TYR A 109 -16.93 -7.45 -2.18
N HIS A 110 -17.75 -8.50 -2.07
CA HIS A 110 -17.27 -9.89 -2.10
C HIS A 110 -16.53 -10.22 -3.39
N ALA A 111 -17.12 -9.86 -4.53
CA ALA A 111 -16.49 -10.06 -5.82
C ALA A 111 -15.19 -9.26 -5.94
N TYR A 112 -15.10 -8.07 -5.33
CA TYR A 112 -13.86 -7.30 -5.26
C TYR A 112 -12.78 -8.01 -4.43
N LEU A 113 -13.14 -8.59 -3.28
CA LEU A 113 -12.21 -9.34 -2.43
C LEU A 113 -11.68 -10.62 -3.08
N ASP A 114 -12.35 -11.14 -4.12
CA ASP A 114 -11.92 -12.34 -4.85
C ASP A 114 -11.13 -12.02 -6.13
N ARG A 115 -10.93 -10.74 -6.48
CA ARG A 115 -10.31 -10.34 -7.76
C ARG A 115 -8.80 -10.18 -7.64
N PRO A 116 -8.00 -11.03 -8.30
CA PRO A 116 -6.54 -10.87 -8.35
C PRO A 116 -6.07 -9.74 -9.29
N ASP A 117 -6.95 -9.23 -10.15
CA ASP A 117 -6.65 -8.34 -11.27
C ASP A 117 -7.12 -6.88 -11.05
N VAL A 118 -7.87 -6.60 -9.97
CA VAL A 118 -8.55 -5.30 -9.75
C VAL A 118 -7.72 -4.33 -8.91
N TRP A 119 -6.39 -4.47 -8.87
CA TRP A 119 -5.49 -3.47 -8.28
C TRP A 119 -4.64 -2.71 -9.32
N PRO A 120 -5.21 -2.17 -10.42
CA PRO A 120 -4.43 -1.49 -11.44
C PRO A 120 -3.75 -0.20 -10.94
N ASP A 121 -4.32 0.46 -9.93
CA ASP A 121 -3.92 1.82 -9.58
C ASP A 121 -2.77 1.89 -8.55
N HIS A 122 -2.54 0.82 -7.80
CA HIS A 122 -1.54 0.80 -6.71
C HIS A 122 -0.50 -0.30 -6.92
N PHE A 123 -0.90 -1.48 -7.40
CA PHE A 123 0.00 -2.61 -7.68
C PHE A 123 -0.41 -3.36 -8.95
N PRO A 124 -0.48 -2.70 -10.13
CA PRO A 124 -0.98 -3.33 -11.34
C PRO A 124 -0.18 -4.60 -11.64
N ASN A 125 -0.87 -5.75 -11.62
CA ASN A 125 -0.30 -7.06 -12.00
C ASN A 125 0.92 -7.49 -11.17
N LEU A 126 1.17 -6.87 -10.00
CA LEU A 126 2.41 -7.10 -9.27
C LEU A 126 2.41 -8.45 -8.55
N PHE A 127 1.22 -8.94 -8.15
CA PHE A 127 1.10 -10.23 -7.46
C PHE A 127 0.03 -11.16 -8.03
N PHE A 128 -0.95 -10.66 -8.80
CA PHE A 128 -2.13 -11.45 -9.20
C PHE A 128 -2.77 -12.17 -8.00
N LEU A 129 -2.81 -11.50 -6.86
CA LEU A 129 -3.39 -11.99 -5.61
C LEU A 129 -4.60 -11.15 -5.23
N PRO A 130 -5.57 -11.74 -4.52
CA PRO A 130 -6.68 -10.97 -4.00
C PRO A 130 -6.22 -9.84 -3.06
N PRO A 131 -7.08 -8.84 -2.78
CA PRO A 131 -6.71 -7.64 -2.03
C PRO A 131 -6.03 -7.91 -0.67
N PRO A 132 -6.55 -8.82 0.20
CA PRO A 132 -5.93 -9.09 1.51
C PRO A 132 -4.48 -9.61 1.42
N GLU A 133 -4.22 -10.55 0.50
CA GLU A 133 -2.91 -11.12 0.27
C GLU A 133 -1.94 -10.11 -0.36
N THR A 134 -2.42 -9.32 -1.32
CA THR A 134 -1.64 -8.24 -1.93
C THR A 134 -1.17 -7.23 -0.87
N TYR A 135 -2.06 -6.83 0.05
CA TYR A 135 -1.73 -5.92 1.14
C TYR A 135 -0.68 -6.52 2.10
N LEU A 136 -0.85 -7.79 2.46
CA LEU A 136 0.12 -8.51 3.29
C LEU A 136 1.51 -8.55 2.64
N LEU A 137 1.59 -8.92 1.36
CA LEU A 137 2.87 -8.99 0.65
C LEU A 137 3.53 -7.63 0.50
N PHE A 138 2.77 -6.58 0.23
CA PHE A 138 3.28 -5.21 0.20
C PHE A 138 3.91 -4.83 1.55
N THR A 139 3.21 -5.13 2.65
CA THR A 139 3.71 -4.85 4.01
C THR A 139 4.98 -5.64 4.30
N LEU A 140 4.96 -6.95 4.02
CA LEU A 140 6.11 -7.82 4.25
C LEU A 140 7.34 -7.36 3.46
N PHE A 141 7.17 -6.98 2.20
CA PHE A 141 8.24 -6.45 1.37
C PHE A 141 8.92 -5.26 2.06
N TRP A 142 8.14 -4.25 2.46
CA TRP A 142 8.68 -3.04 3.04
C TRP A 142 9.33 -3.26 4.41
N LEU A 143 8.72 -4.08 5.26
CA LEU A 143 9.33 -4.45 6.55
C LEU A 143 10.68 -5.16 6.35
N THR A 144 10.77 -6.03 5.34
CA THR A 144 12.02 -6.71 4.99
C THR A 144 13.06 -5.74 4.44
N VAL A 145 12.66 -4.81 3.57
CA VAL A 145 13.54 -3.73 3.07
C VAL A 145 14.04 -2.84 4.20
N GLY A 146 13.23 -2.64 5.25
CA GLY A 146 13.60 -1.90 6.45
C GLY A 146 14.79 -2.46 7.22
N GLU A 147 15.21 -3.71 6.95
CA GLU A 147 16.48 -4.23 7.48
C GLU A 147 17.71 -3.59 6.82
N THR A 148 17.52 -2.92 5.68
CA THR A 148 18.58 -2.35 4.84
C THR A 148 18.52 -0.84 4.69
N VAL A 149 17.39 -0.22 5.02
CA VAL A 149 17.19 1.24 4.95
C VAL A 149 16.61 1.75 6.26
N PRO A 150 16.84 3.02 6.64
CA PRO A 150 16.19 3.60 7.81
C PRO A 150 14.67 3.63 7.60
N LEU A 151 13.95 2.70 8.22
CA LEU A 151 12.50 2.56 8.11
C LEU A 151 11.81 2.93 9.41
N LEU A 152 10.87 3.88 9.35
CA LEU A 152 9.91 4.14 10.41
C LEU A 152 8.54 3.60 10.01
N THR A 153 7.93 2.77 10.85
CA THR A 153 6.56 2.32 10.64
C THR A 153 5.58 3.21 11.40
N VAL A 154 4.54 3.69 10.72
CA VAL A 154 3.45 4.48 11.31
C VAL A 154 2.13 3.82 10.98
N THR A 155 1.35 3.46 11.99
CA THR A 155 -0.01 2.94 11.82
C THR A 155 -1.04 4.07 11.89
N PHE A 156 -2.12 3.96 11.13
CA PHE A 156 -3.27 4.86 11.21
C PHE A 156 -3.86 4.85 12.63
N GLU A 157 -3.94 3.68 13.25
CA GLU A 157 -4.47 3.47 14.59
C GLU A 157 -3.61 4.18 15.63
N GLY A 158 -2.28 4.02 15.58
CA GLY A 158 -1.35 4.70 16.49
C GLY A 158 -1.33 6.22 16.28
N MET A 159 -1.41 6.66 15.03
CA MET A 159 -1.55 8.07 14.67
C MET A 159 -2.83 8.69 15.24
N ARG A 160 -3.93 7.93 15.33
CA ARG A 160 -5.18 8.40 15.94
C ARG A 160 -5.11 8.43 17.47
N ALA A 161 -4.39 7.48 18.07
CA ALA A 161 -4.23 7.40 19.52
C ALA A 161 -3.27 8.48 20.06
N ASP A 162 -2.14 8.71 19.40
CA ASP A 162 -1.15 9.73 19.76
C ASP A 162 -0.64 10.46 18.50
N PRO A 163 -1.41 11.44 17.99
CA PRO A 163 -1.03 12.19 16.79
C PRO A 163 0.22 13.04 16.99
N VAL A 164 0.41 13.64 18.16
CA VAL A 164 1.56 14.51 18.44
C VAL A 164 2.84 13.67 18.53
N GLY A 165 2.84 12.59 19.31
CA GLY A 165 4.00 11.69 19.40
C GLY A 165 4.33 11.05 18.06
N THR A 166 3.32 10.67 17.27
CA THR A 166 3.53 10.17 15.90
C THR A 166 4.24 11.20 15.01
N VAL A 167 3.79 12.46 14.99
CA VAL A 167 4.45 13.51 14.20
C VAL A 167 5.87 13.79 14.70
N ARG A 168 6.11 13.79 16.02
CA ARG A 168 7.46 13.94 16.56
C ARG A 168 8.41 12.85 16.07
N ARG A 169 7.96 11.59 16.05
CA ARG A 169 8.76 10.46 15.52
C ARG A 169 9.03 10.59 14.02
N VAL A 170 8.02 10.98 13.24
CA VAL A 170 8.19 11.24 11.80
C VAL A 170 9.21 12.36 11.56
N LEU A 171 9.11 13.47 12.30
CA LEU A 171 10.07 14.57 12.18
C LEU A 171 11.48 14.09 12.56
N ALA A 172 11.63 13.33 13.65
CA ALA A 172 12.91 12.78 14.07
C ALA A 172 13.52 11.86 13.00
N GLN A 173 12.72 11.00 12.37
CA GLN A 173 13.14 10.14 11.25
C GLN A 173 13.67 10.96 10.07
N LEU A 174 13.06 12.11 9.81
CA LEU A 174 13.44 13.05 8.76
C LEU A 174 14.60 13.99 9.17
N GLY A 175 15.20 13.79 10.35
CA GLY A 175 16.24 14.69 10.88
C GLY A 175 15.74 16.10 11.21
N GLN A 176 14.43 16.25 11.42
CA GLN A 176 13.76 17.53 11.67
C GLN A 176 13.25 17.64 13.10
N THR A 177 13.12 18.87 13.57
CA THR A 177 12.41 19.20 14.82
C THR A 177 11.45 20.34 14.60
N ARG A 178 10.33 20.34 15.32
CA ARG A 178 9.37 21.43 15.36
C ARG A 178 8.89 21.66 16.79
N PRO A 179 8.61 22.92 17.17
CA PRO A 179 7.94 23.22 18.42
C PRO A 179 6.58 22.52 18.51
N ASP A 180 6.21 22.07 19.71
CA ASP A 180 4.96 21.35 19.96
C ASP A 180 3.72 22.15 19.56
N ASP A 181 3.72 23.46 19.80
CA ASP A 181 2.65 24.35 19.39
C ASP A 181 2.51 24.41 17.85
N GLY A 182 3.62 24.31 17.13
CA GLY A 182 3.63 24.19 15.67
C GLY A 182 3.02 22.87 15.20
N ILE A 183 3.37 21.76 15.86
CA ILE A 183 2.80 20.44 15.58
C ILE A 183 1.29 20.43 15.83
N VAL A 184 0.84 20.93 16.99
CA VAL A 184 -0.59 20.99 17.34
C VAL A 184 -1.38 21.81 16.33
N ARG A 185 -0.88 22.98 15.90
CA ARG A 185 -1.55 23.78 14.86
C ARG A 185 -1.63 23.04 13.52
N ALA A 186 -0.55 22.37 13.10
CA ALA A 186 -0.54 21.59 11.87
C ALA A 186 -1.56 20.43 11.92
N LEU A 187 -1.69 19.78 13.09
CA LEU A 187 -2.66 18.72 13.33
C LEU A 187 -4.12 19.22 13.24
N GLU A 188 -4.43 20.36 13.86
CA GLU A 188 -5.76 20.97 13.81
C GLU A 188 -6.18 21.31 12.37
N ARG A 189 -5.27 21.91 11.60
CA ARG A 189 -5.50 22.26 10.19
C ARG A 189 -5.54 21.05 9.26
N SER A 190 -4.94 19.94 9.68
CA SER A 190 -4.99 18.66 8.96
C SER A 190 -6.11 17.75 9.46
N SER A 191 -7.01 18.24 10.32
CA SER A 191 -8.10 17.44 10.88
C SER A 191 -9.03 16.86 9.82
N PHE A 192 -9.73 15.77 10.16
CA PHE A 192 -10.76 15.20 9.29
C PHE A 192 -11.82 16.23 8.88
N HIS A 193 -12.20 17.12 9.80
CA HIS A 193 -13.12 18.21 9.50
C HIS A 193 -12.55 19.15 8.44
N ALA A 194 -11.29 19.59 8.56
CA ALA A 194 -10.65 20.45 7.58
C ALA A 194 -10.53 19.77 6.20
N ALA A 195 -10.15 18.48 6.16
CA ALA A 195 -10.12 17.66 4.94
C ALA A 195 -11.51 17.58 4.27
N ARG A 196 -12.56 17.32 5.05
CA ARG A 196 -13.92 17.26 4.53
C ARG A 196 -14.38 18.61 3.97
N GLN A 197 -14.08 19.72 4.65
CA GLN A 197 -14.43 21.07 4.16
C GLN A 197 -13.67 21.42 2.87
N ALA A 198 -12.39 21.07 2.78
CA ALA A 198 -11.59 21.23 1.57
C ALA A 198 -12.22 20.47 0.39
N MET A 199 -12.60 19.21 0.59
CA MET A 199 -13.27 18.42 -0.44
C MET A 199 -14.61 19.00 -0.87
N LEU A 200 -15.44 19.46 0.07
CA LEU A 200 -16.73 20.07 -0.24
C LEU A 200 -16.56 21.33 -1.10
N ARG A 201 -15.53 22.14 -0.84
CA ARG A 201 -15.18 23.29 -1.69
C ARG A 201 -14.78 22.85 -3.09
N THR A 202 -13.87 21.89 -3.23
CA THR A 202 -13.47 21.38 -4.56
C THR A 202 -14.64 20.76 -5.32
N SER A 203 -15.51 20.02 -4.63
CA SER A 203 -16.77 19.50 -5.17
C SER A 203 -17.66 20.60 -5.73
N ALA A 204 -17.84 21.70 -4.99
CA ALA A 204 -18.62 22.84 -5.43
C ALA A 204 -17.97 23.56 -6.62
N GLU A 205 -16.65 23.74 -6.62
CA GLU A 205 -15.89 24.37 -7.70
C GLU A 205 -15.94 23.55 -9.01
N GLN A 206 -15.88 22.22 -8.92
CA GLN A 206 -15.82 21.33 -10.09
C GLN A 206 -17.19 20.76 -10.49
N GLY A 207 -18.25 21.01 -9.72
CA GLY A 207 -19.58 20.45 -9.97
C GLY A 207 -19.63 18.93 -9.86
N THR A 208 -18.88 18.33 -8.92
CA THR A 208 -18.84 16.86 -8.72
C THR A 208 -19.12 16.47 -7.27
N GLU A 209 -19.75 15.31 -7.05
CA GLU A 209 -20.07 14.78 -5.72
C GLU A 209 -19.02 13.81 -5.17
N ARG A 210 -17.73 14.01 -5.50
CA ARG A 210 -16.67 13.07 -5.13
C ARG A 210 -16.21 13.26 -3.68
N LEU A 211 -16.76 12.47 -2.76
CA LEU A 211 -16.28 12.42 -1.36
C LEU A 211 -15.31 11.25 -1.14
N THR A 212 -14.00 11.51 -1.19
CA THR A 212 -12.94 10.53 -0.92
C THR A 212 -12.65 10.30 0.57
N ALA A 213 -12.77 11.32 1.45
CA ALA A 213 -12.77 11.16 2.90
C ALA A 213 -14.20 10.88 3.41
N THR A 214 -14.46 9.63 3.80
CA THR A 214 -15.80 9.17 4.20
C THR A 214 -16.04 9.33 5.70
N LYS A 215 -15.24 8.67 6.55
CA LYS A 215 -15.44 8.67 8.02
C LYS A 215 -14.18 8.88 8.85
N GLY A 216 -13.03 8.37 8.39
CA GLY A 216 -11.77 8.51 9.12
C GLY A 216 -11.76 7.81 10.49
N GLU A 217 -12.58 6.77 10.65
CA GLU A 217 -12.71 5.98 11.87
C GLU A 217 -11.80 4.74 11.85
N VAL A 218 -11.40 4.31 13.05
CA VAL A 218 -10.65 3.06 13.27
C VAL A 218 -11.67 1.95 13.51
N GLY A 219 -11.54 0.85 12.79
CA GLY A 219 -12.39 -0.32 12.96
C GLY A 219 -13.76 -0.23 12.32
N GLU A 220 -13.88 0.53 11.22
CA GLU A 220 -15.12 0.62 10.44
C GLU A 220 -15.54 -0.77 9.91
N TRP A 221 -14.56 -1.63 9.66
CA TRP A 221 -14.76 -3.03 9.24
C TRP A 221 -15.77 -3.79 10.11
N ARG A 222 -15.84 -3.49 11.42
CA ARG A 222 -16.76 -4.16 12.37
C ARG A 222 -18.23 -4.02 12.00
N THR A 223 -18.58 -2.94 11.30
CA THR A 223 -19.97 -2.64 10.90
C THR A 223 -20.22 -2.80 9.41
N THR A 224 -19.16 -3.08 8.63
CA THR A 224 -19.22 -3.09 7.16
C THR A 224 -18.92 -4.46 6.57
N HIS A 225 -18.30 -5.36 7.34
CA HIS A 225 -17.97 -6.71 6.89
C HIS A 225 -18.95 -7.70 7.52
N ASP A 226 -19.45 -8.62 6.69
CA ASP A 226 -20.11 -9.83 7.15
C ASP A 226 -19.08 -10.95 7.40
N ASP A 227 -19.53 -12.08 7.94
CA ASP A 227 -18.65 -13.21 8.26
C ASP A 227 -17.92 -13.76 7.03
N ALA A 228 -18.56 -13.75 5.86
CA ALA A 228 -17.96 -14.22 4.62
C ALA A 228 -16.81 -13.31 4.16
N ALA A 229 -16.93 -11.99 4.33
CA ALA A 229 -15.85 -11.06 4.06
C ALA A 229 -14.72 -11.27 5.08
N LEU A 230 -15.04 -11.38 6.37
CA LEU A 230 -14.05 -11.61 7.44
C LEU A 230 -13.25 -12.91 7.25
N ALA A 231 -13.87 -13.98 6.75
CA ALA A 231 -13.19 -15.24 6.46
C ALA A 231 -12.02 -15.07 5.47
N ARG A 232 -12.15 -14.17 4.48
CA ARG A 232 -11.09 -13.86 3.51
C ARG A 232 -9.90 -13.14 4.13
N PHE A 233 -10.11 -12.42 5.22
CA PHE A 233 -9.04 -11.76 5.96
C PHE A 233 -8.40 -12.66 7.02
N ALA A 234 -9.07 -13.72 7.49
CA ALA A 234 -8.65 -14.47 8.67
C ALA A 234 -7.17 -14.91 8.62
N ARG A 235 -6.74 -15.50 7.49
CA ARG A 235 -5.36 -15.96 7.31
C ARG A 235 -4.37 -14.81 7.06
N PRO A 236 -4.60 -13.89 6.10
CA PRO A 236 -3.69 -12.75 5.89
C PRO A 236 -3.55 -11.85 7.12
N LEU A 237 -4.64 -11.65 7.87
CA LEU A 237 -4.66 -10.81 9.06
C LEU A 237 -3.89 -11.43 10.22
N ALA A 238 -4.09 -12.71 10.54
CA ALA A 238 -3.29 -13.38 11.58
C ALA A 238 -1.78 -13.28 11.32
N ARG A 239 -1.37 -13.26 10.04
CA ARG A 239 0.03 -13.05 9.64
C ARG A 239 0.47 -11.61 9.78
N PHE A 240 -0.35 -10.68 9.30
CA PHE A 240 -0.11 -9.26 9.47
C PHE A 240 0.08 -8.91 10.95
N GLU A 241 -0.77 -9.43 11.83
CA GLU A 241 -0.66 -9.23 13.28
C GLU A 241 0.62 -9.83 13.85
N ALA A 242 1.03 -11.02 13.41
CA ALA A 242 2.30 -11.61 13.81
C ALA A 242 3.50 -10.76 13.38
N LEU A 243 3.48 -10.21 12.15
CA LEU A 243 4.53 -9.30 11.66
C LEU A 243 4.61 -8.02 12.48
N LEU A 244 3.45 -7.45 12.87
CA LEU A 244 3.43 -6.24 13.69
C LEU A 244 3.81 -6.51 15.15
N ALA A 245 3.59 -7.71 15.67
CA ALA A 245 3.95 -8.07 17.04
C ALA A 245 5.47 -8.04 17.27
N ASP A 246 6.25 -8.26 16.21
CA ASP A 246 7.71 -8.19 16.23
C ASP A 246 8.25 -6.75 16.12
N LEU A 247 7.38 -5.77 15.82
CA LEU A 247 7.78 -4.37 15.82
C LEU A 247 7.96 -3.85 17.25
N PRO A 248 8.90 -2.89 17.48
CA PRO A 248 9.10 -2.30 18.80
C PRO A 248 7.78 -1.81 19.40
N ALA A 249 7.56 -2.07 20.70
CA ALA A 249 6.29 -1.80 21.39
C ALA A 249 5.78 -0.34 21.28
N ALA A 250 6.66 0.63 20.96
CA ALA A 250 6.28 2.02 20.70
C ALA A 250 5.47 2.21 19.40
N GLU A 251 5.45 1.21 18.51
CA GLU A 251 4.72 1.18 17.23
C GLU A 251 3.45 0.30 17.29
N ALA A 252 3.35 -0.55 18.31
CA ALA A 252 2.30 -1.56 18.46
C ALA A 252 1.11 -1.11 19.34
N THR A 253 0.50 0.04 19.04
CA THR A 253 -0.89 0.31 19.51
C THR A 253 -1.89 -0.40 18.59
N TRP A 254 -1.68 -1.69 18.37
CA TRP A 254 -2.59 -2.54 17.63
C TRP A 254 -3.48 -3.29 18.63
N GLN A 255 -4.80 -3.05 18.59
CA GLN A 255 -5.75 -3.83 19.37
C GLN A 255 -6.16 -5.06 18.56
N ALA A 256 -5.42 -6.16 18.72
CA ALA A 256 -5.80 -7.46 18.18
C ALA A 256 -7.08 -7.94 18.92
N GLU A 257 -8.24 -7.80 18.29
CA GLU A 257 -9.46 -8.48 18.72
C GLU A 257 -9.56 -9.85 18.04
N ALA A 258 -9.81 -10.88 18.84
CA ALA A 258 -9.84 -12.26 18.37
C ALA A 258 -10.95 -12.48 17.32
N ILE A 259 -10.56 -12.90 16.13
CA ILE A 259 -11.46 -13.43 15.09
C ILE A 259 -11.97 -14.80 15.56
N PRO A 260 -13.26 -15.17 15.33
CA PRO A 260 -13.75 -16.51 15.58
C PRO A 260 -12.85 -17.58 14.93
N ARG A 261 -12.35 -18.51 15.75
CA ARG A 261 -11.35 -19.52 15.36
C ARG A 261 -11.94 -20.72 14.60
N ASP A 262 -12.70 -20.48 13.53
CA ASP A 262 -12.91 -21.54 12.54
C ASP A 262 -12.40 -21.10 11.16
N PRO A 263 -11.08 -21.20 10.91
CA PRO A 263 -10.46 -20.74 9.68
C PRO A 263 -10.62 -21.70 8.48
N PHE A 264 -11.36 -22.82 8.60
CA PHE A 264 -11.35 -23.89 7.60
C PHE A 264 -12.71 -24.31 7.01
N GLY A 265 -13.85 -23.82 7.52
CA GLY A 265 -15.17 -24.22 7.02
C GLY A 265 -15.45 -23.97 5.52
N TRP A 266 -14.65 -23.13 4.87
CA TRP A 266 -14.77 -22.73 3.46
C TRP A 266 -13.84 -23.48 2.50
N LEU A 267 -12.90 -24.29 3.01
CA LEU A 267 -12.00 -25.10 2.18
C LEU A 267 -12.64 -26.42 1.71
N GLU A 268 -13.78 -26.82 2.28
CA GLU A 268 -14.51 -28.02 1.87
C GLU A 268 -15.45 -27.78 0.66
N GLU A 269 -15.65 -26.54 0.21
CA GLU A 269 -16.60 -26.19 -0.87
C GLU A 269 -15.97 -26.08 -2.28
N GLY A 270 -14.70 -26.46 -2.43
CA GLY A 270 -14.05 -26.57 -3.73
C GLY A 270 -13.45 -25.27 -4.28
N ALA A 271 -12.39 -25.40 -5.07
CA ALA A 271 -11.71 -24.27 -5.69
C ALA A 271 -12.67 -23.46 -6.58
N PRO A 272 -12.58 -22.12 -6.61
CA PRO A 272 -13.51 -21.30 -7.38
C PRO A 272 -13.35 -21.58 -8.89
N ALA A 273 -14.48 -21.60 -9.61
CA ALA A 273 -14.57 -22.03 -11.02
C ALA A 273 -13.68 -21.22 -12.00
N ASN A 274 -13.28 -20.01 -11.61
CA ASN A 274 -12.34 -19.18 -12.35
C ASN A 274 -10.91 -19.75 -12.36
N LEU A 275 -10.54 -20.55 -11.38
CA LEU A 275 -9.23 -21.18 -11.29
C LEU A 275 -9.08 -22.31 -12.32
N ALA A 276 -10.15 -23.08 -12.54
CA ALA A 276 -10.20 -24.12 -13.58
C ALA A 276 -10.10 -23.51 -14.99
N ALA A 277 -10.78 -22.39 -15.23
CA ALA A 277 -10.71 -21.67 -16.51
C ALA A 277 -9.31 -21.09 -16.80
N VAL A 278 -8.61 -20.60 -15.75
CA VAL A 278 -7.23 -20.14 -15.87
C VAL A 278 -6.26 -21.31 -16.09
N LEU A 279 -6.50 -22.46 -15.45
CA LEU A 279 -5.74 -23.69 -15.63
C LEU A 279 -5.89 -24.28 -17.04
N ASP A 280 -7.09 -24.25 -17.62
CA ASP A 280 -7.37 -24.72 -18.98
C ASP A 280 -6.77 -23.82 -20.07
N ALA A 281 -6.55 -22.53 -19.77
CA ALA A 281 -5.99 -21.56 -20.71
C ALA A 281 -4.45 -21.60 -20.82
N VAL A 282 -3.77 -22.42 -20.01
CA VAL A 282 -2.30 -22.52 -19.98
C VAL A 282 -1.86 -23.68 -20.87
N PRO A 283 -1.18 -23.43 -22.02
CA PRO A 283 -0.55 -24.50 -22.78
C PRO A 283 0.45 -25.21 -21.88
N ALA A 284 0.47 -26.55 -21.89
CA ALA A 284 1.36 -27.38 -21.07
C ALA A 284 2.81 -26.88 -21.13
N VAL A 285 3.20 -26.04 -20.17
CA VAL A 285 4.55 -25.50 -20.08
C VAL A 285 5.46 -26.65 -19.63
N ALA A 286 6.42 -27.01 -20.49
CA ALA A 286 7.52 -27.92 -20.19
C ALA A 286 7.14 -29.39 -19.89
N GLY A 287 6.12 -29.95 -20.56
CA GLY A 287 5.91 -31.41 -20.58
C GLY A 287 5.48 -32.02 -19.24
N ARG A 288 5.02 -31.20 -18.29
CA ARG A 288 4.35 -31.67 -17.06
C ARG A 288 2.83 -31.57 -17.23
N PRO A 289 2.04 -32.58 -16.83
CA PRO A 289 0.58 -32.50 -16.87
C PRO A 289 0.07 -31.33 -16.02
N ALA A 290 -0.97 -30.62 -16.48
CA ALA A 290 -1.62 -29.52 -15.75
C ALA A 290 -2.06 -29.91 -14.33
N ALA A 291 -2.36 -31.19 -14.11
CA ALA A 291 -2.70 -31.76 -12.80
C ALA A 291 -1.55 -31.78 -11.78
N GLN A 292 -0.31 -31.44 -12.18
CA GLN A 292 0.87 -31.38 -11.30
C GLN A 292 1.36 -29.95 -11.05
N LEU A 293 0.84 -28.96 -11.77
CA LEU A 293 1.09 -27.56 -11.49
C LEU A 293 0.00 -27.10 -10.54
N SER A 294 0.38 -26.46 -9.44
CA SER A 294 -0.61 -25.77 -8.65
C SER A 294 -1.26 -24.68 -9.46
N ALA A 295 -2.47 -24.32 -9.06
CA ALA A 295 -3.20 -23.24 -9.70
C ALA A 295 -2.39 -21.94 -9.81
N HIS A 296 -1.52 -21.67 -8.83
CA HIS A 296 -0.62 -20.53 -8.87
C HIS A 296 0.54 -20.68 -9.85
N ALA A 297 1.10 -21.88 -10.01
CA ALA A 297 2.12 -22.17 -11.01
C ALA A 297 1.54 -22.10 -12.44
N ALA A 298 0.27 -22.46 -12.61
CA ALA A 298 -0.46 -22.28 -13.86
C ALA A 298 -0.77 -20.80 -14.15
N VAL A 299 -1.21 -20.02 -13.16
CA VAL A 299 -1.38 -18.55 -13.30
C VAL A 299 -0.06 -17.89 -13.71
N ALA A 300 1.05 -18.25 -13.06
CA ALA A 300 2.37 -17.76 -13.42
C ALA A 300 2.76 -18.16 -14.86
N ALA A 301 2.54 -19.42 -15.24
CA ALA A 301 2.81 -19.94 -16.58
C ALA A 301 1.97 -19.24 -17.66
N GLY A 302 0.67 -19.04 -17.42
CA GLY A 302 -0.23 -18.33 -18.32
C GLY A 302 0.16 -16.86 -18.50
N TRP A 303 0.61 -16.21 -17.43
CA TRP A 303 1.17 -14.87 -17.51
C TRP A 303 2.39 -14.78 -18.43
N PHE A 304 3.32 -15.75 -18.32
CA PHE A 304 4.49 -15.80 -19.21
C PHE A 304 4.13 -16.06 -20.66
N THR A 305 3.13 -16.89 -20.93
CA THR A 305 2.61 -17.12 -22.28
C THR A 305 1.98 -15.86 -22.85
N ALA A 306 1.20 -15.11 -22.05
CA ALA A 306 0.58 -13.85 -22.48
C ALA A 306 1.60 -12.75 -22.79
N GLN A 307 2.67 -12.61 -21.99
CA GLN A 307 3.77 -11.69 -22.31
C GLN A 307 4.54 -12.10 -23.57
N ALA A 308 4.86 -13.38 -23.72
CA ALA A 308 5.58 -13.89 -24.89
C ALA A 308 4.76 -13.73 -26.19
N ALA A 309 3.44 -13.64 -26.09
CA ALA A 309 2.52 -13.41 -27.20
C ALA A 309 2.29 -11.92 -27.56
N GLY A 310 3.06 -10.99 -26.98
CA GLY A 310 2.91 -9.55 -27.26
C GLY A 310 1.77 -8.89 -26.50
N GLY A 311 1.42 -9.42 -25.32
CA GLY A 311 0.57 -8.70 -24.36
C GLY A 311 1.17 -7.34 -23.97
N PRO A 312 0.40 -6.47 -23.26
CA PRO A 312 0.80 -5.09 -22.97
C PRO A 312 2.21 -5.05 -22.37
N ASP A 313 3.03 -4.13 -22.90
CA ASP A 313 4.46 -4.02 -22.63
C ASP A 313 4.69 -3.71 -21.15
N PHE A 314 4.91 -4.77 -20.36
CA PHE A 314 5.21 -4.68 -18.95
C PHE A 314 6.68 -5.05 -18.76
N THR A 315 7.52 -4.02 -18.65
CA THR A 315 8.86 -4.17 -18.11
C THR A 315 8.70 -4.40 -16.60
N PRO A 316 8.97 -5.60 -16.06
CA PRO A 316 8.85 -5.80 -14.63
C PRO A 316 9.74 -4.79 -13.90
N PRO A 317 9.28 -4.17 -12.80
CA PRO A 317 10.07 -3.21 -12.02
C PRO A 317 11.28 -3.87 -11.32
N LEU A 318 11.57 -5.13 -11.62
CA LEU A 318 12.56 -5.99 -11.02
C LEU A 318 13.23 -6.81 -12.11
N PRO A 319 14.49 -7.21 -11.93
CA PRO A 319 15.08 -8.24 -12.76
C PRO A 319 14.19 -9.47 -12.74
N ARG A 320 13.72 -9.89 -13.92
CA ARG A 320 12.75 -10.98 -14.12
C ARG A 320 13.05 -12.23 -13.28
N ARG A 321 14.33 -12.57 -13.10
CA ARG A 321 14.79 -13.73 -12.31
C ARG A 321 14.55 -13.62 -10.80
N LEU A 322 14.53 -12.40 -10.26
CA LEU A 322 14.44 -12.16 -8.83
C LEU A 322 13.01 -12.08 -8.34
N PHE A 323 12.17 -11.38 -9.10
CA PHE A 323 10.72 -11.48 -8.97
C PHE A 323 10.26 -12.94 -9.06
N LEU A 324 10.80 -13.70 -10.02
CA LEU A 324 10.53 -15.13 -10.18
C LEU A 324 10.94 -15.97 -8.97
N ARG A 325 12.07 -15.68 -8.32
CA ARG A 325 12.51 -16.44 -7.13
C ARG A 325 11.69 -16.07 -5.90
N PHE A 326 11.36 -14.80 -5.71
CA PHE A 326 10.48 -14.33 -4.64
C PHE A 326 9.08 -14.95 -4.78
N TYR A 327 8.52 -14.88 -5.98
CA TYR A 327 7.22 -15.45 -6.29
C TYR A 327 7.22 -16.99 -6.22
N ALA A 328 8.20 -17.68 -6.82
CA ALA A 328 8.31 -19.14 -6.72
C ALA A 328 8.51 -19.63 -5.29
N PHE A 329 9.22 -18.89 -4.45
CA PHE A 329 9.36 -19.19 -3.03
C PHE A 329 8.03 -19.03 -2.27
N LEU A 330 7.28 -17.97 -2.55
CA LEU A 330 5.93 -17.78 -2.00
C LEU A 330 4.99 -18.92 -2.45
N LEU A 331 5.12 -19.41 -3.70
CA LEU A 331 4.29 -20.48 -4.25
C LEU A 331 4.68 -21.89 -3.80
N GLU A 332 5.97 -22.24 -3.78
CA GLU A 332 6.46 -23.57 -3.37
C GLU A 332 5.98 -23.95 -1.97
N GLY A 333 5.85 -22.97 -1.10
CA GLY A 333 5.39 -23.22 0.24
C GLY A 333 3.89 -23.00 0.48
N LEU A 334 3.15 -22.57 -0.55
CA LEU A 334 1.69 -22.65 -0.55
C LEU A 334 1.19 -24.05 -0.98
N ASP A 335 1.98 -24.80 -1.75
CA ASP A 335 1.58 -26.12 -2.29
C ASP A 335 2.08 -27.34 -1.51
N SER A 336 3.20 -27.23 -0.80
CA SER A 336 3.90 -28.42 -0.28
C SER A 336 3.81 -28.59 1.24
N ALA A 337 3.30 -27.60 1.98
CA ALA A 337 3.12 -27.66 3.43
C ALA A 337 2.14 -26.55 3.90
N PRO A 338 1.54 -26.66 5.11
CA PRO A 338 0.92 -25.51 5.74
C PRO A 338 1.94 -24.37 5.82
N ILE A 339 1.52 -23.13 5.54
CA ILE A 339 2.40 -21.94 5.55
C ILE A 339 3.18 -21.75 6.89
N ASP A 340 2.74 -22.40 7.97
CA ASP A 340 3.48 -22.55 9.23
C ASP A 340 4.83 -23.27 9.11
N THR A 341 5.00 -24.08 8.07
CA THR A 341 6.24 -24.82 7.74
C THR A 341 7.19 -23.97 6.91
N LEU A 342 6.62 -23.10 6.07
CA LEU A 342 7.29 -22.04 5.31
C LEU A 342 7.87 -20.92 6.17
N LEU A 343 7.50 -20.82 7.45
CA LEU A 343 7.88 -19.69 8.29
C LEU A 343 8.66 -20.11 9.54
N ARG A 344 9.11 -21.37 9.60
CA ARG A 344 10.22 -21.76 10.48
C ARG A 344 11.50 -21.08 9.98
N SER A 345 12.38 -20.65 10.91
CA SER A 345 13.51 -19.73 10.70
C SER A 345 14.21 -19.77 9.33
N ARG A 346 14.50 -20.96 8.80
CA ARG A 346 15.23 -21.16 7.52
C ARG A 346 14.58 -20.56 6.27
N HIS A 347 13.28 -20.28 6.31
CA HIS A 347 12.54 -19.80 5.15
C HIS A 347 12.28 -18.27 5.20
N ILE A 348 12.12 -17.68 6.38
CA ILE A 348 12.12 -16.22 6.57
C ILE A 348 13.47 -15.65 6.12
N ASP A 349 14.58 -16.29 6.54
CA ASP A 349 15.94 -15.95 6.07
C ASP A 349 16.05 -15.95 4.54
N ARG A 350 15.28 -16.80 3.86
CA ARG A 350 15.26 -16.92 2.39
C ARG A 350 14.36 -15.87 1.73
N ILE A 351 13.21 -15.51 2.33
CA ILE A 351 12.43 -14.31 1.91
C ILE A 351 13.30 -13.07 2.02
N HIS A 352 13.99 -12.90 3.15
CA HIS A 352 14.88 -11.78 3.39
C HIS A 352 16.05 -11.79 2.42
N GLY A 353 16.61 -12.97 2.13
CA GLY A 353 17.60 -13.15 1.05
C GLY A 353 17.09 -12.67 -0.31
N LEU A 354 15.86 -13.03 -0.67
CA LEU A 354 15.26 -12.67 -1.96
C LEU A 354 14.91 -11.19 -2.07
N CYS A 355 14.37 -10.58 -1.01
CA CYS A 355 14.16 -9.14 -0.96
C CYS A 355 15.48 -8.37 -1.07
N ARG A 356 16.54 -8.83 -0.38
CA ARG A 356 17.89 -8.23 -0.50
C ARG A 356 18.49 -8.40 -1.89
N GLU A 357 18.37 -9.58 -2.49
CA GLU A 357 18.78 -9.79 -3.89
C GLU A 357 17.97 -8.89 -4.84
N MET A 358 16.66 -8.69 -4.59
CA MET A 358 15.79 -7.83 -5.39
C MET A 358 16.26 -6.38 -5.36
N VAL A 359 16.54 -5.85 -4.17
CA VAL A 359 17.10 -4.50 -4.00
C VAL A 359 18.45 -4.39 -4.72
N GLY A 360 19.36 -5.35 -4.51
CA GLY A 360 20.72 -5.31 -5.07
C GLY A 360 20.83 -5.55 -6.58
N ALA A 361 19.79 -6.03 -7.25
CA ALA A 361 19.83 -6.32 -8.68
C ALA A 361 18.98 -5.35 -9.53
N MET A 362 18.21 -4.45 -8.90
CA MET A 362 17.55 -3.38 -9.65
C MET A 362 18.62 -2.53 -10.35
N PRO A 363 18.47 -2.21 -11.64
CA PRO A 363 19.44 -1.38 -12.36
C PRO A 363 19.54 0.02 -11.73
N GLU A 364 20.77 0.55 -11.66
CA GLU A 364 21.09 1.92 -11.23
C GLU A 364 20.37 2.99 -12.06
#